data_AF-A0A2J6P1J9-F1
#
_entry.id   AF-A0A2J6P1J9-F1
#
_cell.length_a   1.000
_cell.length_b   1.000
_cell.length_c   1.000
_cell.angle_alpha   90.00
_cell.angle_beta   90.00
_cell.angle_gamma   90.00
#
_symmetry.space_group_name_H-M   'P 1'
#
loop_
_entity.id
_entity.type
_entity.pdbx_description
1 polymer ?
#
loop_
_entity_poly.entity_id
_entity_poly.type
_entity_poly.pdbx_seq_one_letter_code
_entity_poly.pdbx_strand_id
1 'polypeptide(L)'
;MLTLELEDVKARIRVDHDFDDDEIEGLIQASEQQIQGAVSGYGQADQFYKDNNLYRLAVINQVGHHYENRLTTSQFQRHNVSQSSLALIQTLRGAYARWKSDASNTE
;
A
#
# COMPACT_ATOMS: atom_id res chain seq x y z
N MET A 1 -0.10 11.48 -10.08
CA MET A 1 -1.14 10.73 -9.35
C MET A 1 -0.69 9.29 -9.33
N LEU A 2 -0.62 8.70 -8.14
CA LEU A 2 -0.07 7.37 -7.91
C LEU A 2 -1.04 6.26 -8.36
N THR A 3 -0.50 5.05 -8.41
CA THR A 3 -0.76 3.93 -9.33
C THR A 3 -2.11 3.18 -9.19
N LEU A 4 -3.05 3.69 -8.38
CA LEU A 4 -4.25 2.96 -7.97
C LEU A 4 -5.51 3.80 -8.15
N GLU A 5 -6.40 3.31 -9.01
CA GLU A 5 -7.75 3.87 -9.17
C GLU A 5 -8.69 3.33 -8.08
N LEU A 6 -9.60 4.18 -7.60
CA LEU A 6 -10.57 3.81 -6.56
C LEU A 6 -11.34 2.53 -6.90
N GLU A 7 -11.85 2.43 -8.14
CA GLU A 7 -12.63 1.28 -8.61
C GLU A 7 -11.84 -0.03 -8.62
N ASP A 8 -10.54 0.04 -8.93
CA ASP A 8 -9.66 -1.14 -8.86
C ASP A 8 -9.52 -1.66 -7.43
N VAL A 9 -9.43 -0.74 -6.47
CA VAL A 9 -9.32 -1.08 -5.04
C VAL A 9 -10.64 -1.66 -4.54
N LYS A 10 -11.76 -1.00 -4.82
CA LYS A 10 -13.13 -1.46 -4.48
C LYS A 10 -13.38 -2.87 -4.99
N ALA A 11 -13.09 -3.13 -6.26
CA ALA A 11 -13.23 -4.46 -6.85
C ALA A 11 -12.38 -5.50 -6.10
N ARG A 12 -11.19 -5.14 -5.63
CA ARG A 12 -10.27 -6.07 -4.97
C ARG A 12 -10.63 -6.35 -3.51
N ILE A 13 -11.24 -5.38 -2.81
CA ILE A 13 -11.77 -5.53 -1.45
C ILE A 13 -13.25 -5.94 -1.43
N ARG A 14 -13.85 -6.19 -2.60
CA ARG A 14 -15.24 -6.64 -2.79
C ARG A 14 -16.30 -5.66 -2.29
N VAL A 15 -16.06 -4.38 -2.51
CA VAL A 15 -17.03 -3.30 -2.30
C VAL A 15 -17.67 -2.98 -3.65
N ASP A 16 -19.00 -3.10 -3.73
CA ASP A 16 -19.79 -2.92 -4.96
C ASP A 16 -20.73 -1.69 -4.90
N HIS A 17 -20.56 -0.84 -3.89
CA HIS A 17 -21.30 0.40 -3.68
C HIS A 17 -20.37 1.61 -3.63
N ASP A 18 -20.94 2.81 -3.69
CA ASP A 18 -20.28 4.11 -3.64
C ASP A 18 -20.32 4.78 -2.26
N PHE A 19 -21.12 4.24 -1.33
CA PHE A 19 -21.32 4.83 0.00
C PHE A 19 -20.02 5.08 0.80
N ASP A 20 -18.99 4.24 0.62
CA ASP A 20 -17.72 4.33 1.36
C ASP A 20 -16.59 4.91 0.49
N ASP A 21 -16.88 5.53 -0.67
CA ASP A 21 -15.85 6.00 -1.62
C ASP A 21 -14.86 6.98 -0.98
N ASP A 22 -15.34 8.01 -0.29
CA ASP A 22 -14.51 8.98 0.42
C ASP A 22 -13.62 8.31 1.49
N GLU A 23 -14.14 7.29 2.19
CA GLU A 23 -13.38 6.54 3.19
C GLU A 23 -12.26 5.73 2.51
N ILE A 24 -12.59 5.02 1.42
CA ILE A 24 -11.65 4.17 0.69
C ILE A 24 -10.55 5.03 0.05
N GLU A 25 -10.88 6.19 -0.53
CA GLU A 25 -9.88 7.13 -1.04
C GLU A 25 -8.90 7.59 0.06
N GLY A 26 -9.42 7.93 1.24
CA GLY A 26 -8.58 8.28 2.39
C GLY A 26 -7.66 7.13 2.82
N LEU A 27 -8.17 5.90 2.82
CA LEU A 27 -7.37 4.70 3.13
C LEU A 27 -6.29 4.43 2.09
N ILE A 28 -6.56 4.66 0.81
CA ILE A 28 -5.56 4.56 -0.27
C ILE A 28 -4.43 5.54 0.03
N GLN A 29 -4.74 6.83 0.21
CA GLN A 29 -3.74 7.87 0.46
C GLN A 29 -2.89 7.57 1.71
N ALA A 30 -3.53 7.17 2.81
CA ALA A 30 -2.83 6.80 4.05
C ALA A 30 -1.92 5.59 3.86
N SER A 31 -2.39 4.57 3.15
CA SER A 31 -1.62 3.35 2.86
C SER A 31 -0.42 3.65 1.96
N GLU A 32 -0.60 4.50 0.94
CA GLU A 32 0.49 4.95 0.08
C GLU A 32 1.55 5.71 0.89
N GLN A 33 1.14 6.66 1.72
CA GLN A 33 2.04 7.43 2.59
C GLN A 33 2.86 6.53 3.52
N GLN A 34 2.19 5.58 4.17
CA GLN A 34 2.83 4.68 5.12
C GLN A 34 3.84 3.75 4.42
N ILE A 35 3.45 3.13 3.30
CA ILE A 35 4.30 2.17 2.59
C ILE A 35 5.49 2.89 1.95
N GLN A 36 5.27 3.99 1.24
CA GLN A 36 6.37 4.75 0.65
C GLN A 36 7.31 5.33 1.71
N GLY A 37 6.74 5.87 2.80
CA GLY A 37 7.51 6.35 3.95
C GLY A 37 8.41 5.26 4.54
N ALA A 38 7.90 4.03 4.65
CA ALA A 38 8.66 2.90 5.14
C ALA A 38 9.75 2.40 4.17
N VAL A 39 9.59 2.59 2.86
CA VAL A 39 10.48 2.02 1.83
C VAL A 39 11.54 3.01 1.35
N SER A 40 11.15 4.24 0.98
CA SER A 40 12.03 5.24 0.35
C SER A 40 11.93 6.65 0.95
N GLY A 41 10.96 6.90 1.83
CA GLY A 41 10.47 8.24 2.13
C GLY A 41 9.33 8.64 1.18
N TYR A 42 8.28 9.24 1.72
CA TYR A 42 7.07 9.61 0.96
C TYR A 42 7.39 10.69 -0.08
N GLY A 43 6.92 10.50 -1.32
CA GLY A 43 7.14 11.43 -2.44
C GLY A 43 8.60 11.54 -2.92
N GLN A 44 9.49 10.64 -2.48
CA GLN A 44 10.92 10.68 -2.85
C GLN A 44 11.27 9.82 -4.07
N ALA A 45 10.40 8.88 -4.44
CA ALA A 45 10.73 7.84 -5.42
C ALA A 45 9.52 7.44 -6.29
N ASP A 46 8.70 8.40 -6.73
CA ASP A 46 7.47 8.15 -7.49
C ASP A 46 7.69 7.24 -8.71
N GLN A 47 8.83 7.38 -9.40
CA GLN A 47 9.20 6.54 -10.55
C GLN A 47 9.41 5.06 -10.18
N PHE A 48 9.87 4.76 -8.97
CA PHE A 48 10.02 3.38 -8.49
C PHE A 48 8.68 2.70 -8.19
N TYR A 49 7.68 3.49 -7.76
CA TYR A 49 6.35 3.00 -7.40
C TYR A 49 5.39 2.93 -8.59
N LYS A 50 5.65 3.72 -9.62
CA LYS A 50 4.89 3.69 -10.87
C LYS A 50 4.95 2.29 -11.48
N ASP A 51 3.79 1.74 -11.80
CA ASP A 51 3.59 0.40 -12.39
C ASP A 51 4.20 -0.77 -11.57
N ASN A 52 4.49 -0.56 -10.29
CA ASN A 52 5.09 -1.57 -9.42
C ASN A 52 4.01 -2.47 -8.78
N ASN A 53 3.90 -3.71 -9.26
CA ASN A 53 2.89 -4.66 -8.80
C ASN A 53 3.00 -5.05 -7.31
N LEU A 54 4.22 -5.09 -6.75
CA LEU A 54 4.40 -5.38 -5.32
C LEU A 54 3.90 -4.21 -4.46
N TYR A 55 4.14 -2.99 -4.92
CA TYR A 55 3.61 -1.80 -4.28
C TYR A 55 2.08 -1.78 -4.36
N ARG A 56 1.51 -2.00 -5.56
CA ARG A 56 0.06 -2.09 -5.76
C ARG A 56 -0.59 -3.11 -4.81
N LEU A 57 -0.02 -4.32 -4.71
CA LEU A 57 -0.50 -5.36 -3.80
C LEU A 57 -0.40 -4.93 -2.33
N ALA A 58 0.71 -4.31 -1.93
CA ALA A 58 0.91 -3.86 -0.56
C ALA A 58 -0.13 -2.81 -0.15
N VAL A 59 -0.40 -1.82 -1.01
CA VAL A 59 -1.40 -0.77 -0.76
C VAL A 59 -2.78 -1.39 -0.63
N ILE A 60 -3.20 -2.26 -1.57
CA ILE A 60 -4.54 -2.88 -1.51
C ILE A 60 -4.71 -3.74 -0.24
N ASN A 61 -3.70 -4.53 0.13
CA ASN A 61 -3.76 -5.35 1.35
C ASN A 61 -3.92 -4.48 2.60
N GLN A 62 -3.23 -3.34 2.65
CA GLN A 62 -3.31 -2.39 3.75
C GLN A 62 -4.70 -1.72 3.81
N VAL A 63 -5.24 -1.29 2.66
CA VAL A 63 -6.60 -0.73 2.55
C VAL A 63 -7.64 -1.73 3.02
N GLY A 64 -7.62 -2.96 2.50
CA GLY A 64 -8.56 -4.01 2.90
C GLY A 64 -8.48 -4.31 4.40
N HIS A 65 -7.27 -4.35 4.96
CA HIS A 65 -7.09 -4.54 6.39
C HIS A 65 -7.74 -3.40 7.21
N HIS A 66 -7.49 -2.14 6.88
CA HIS A 66 -8.06 -1.00 7.60
C HIS A 66 -9.58 -0.93 7.44
N TYR A 67 -10.08 -1.19 6.24
CA TYR A 67 -11.51 -1.17 5.93
C TYR A 67 -12.30 -2.22 6.73
N GLU A 68 -11.74 -3.43 6.89
CA GLU A 68 -12.34 -4.51 7.70
C GLU A 68 -12.17 -4.30 9.21
N ASN A 69 -11.15 -3.55 9.65
CA ASN A 69 -10.74 -3.44 11.06
C ASN A 69 -10.79 -1.99 11.57
N ARG A 70 -11.96 -1.34 11.46
CA ARG A 70 -12.14 0.08 11.81
C ARG A 70 -12.03 0.40 13.31
N LEU A 71 -12.26 -0.58 14.18
CA LEU A 71 -12.19 -0.38 15.63
C LEU A 71 -10.78 -0.64 16.16
N THR A 72 -10.28 0.19 17.08
CA THR A 72 -9.00 -0.09 17.77
C THR A 72 -9.11 -1.26 18.75
N THR A 73 -10.32 -1.61 19.21
CA THR A 73 -10.58 -2.73 20.12
C THR A 73 -11.48 -3.78 19.48
N SER A 74 -11.29 -5.05 19.84
CA SER A 74 -12.10 -6.18 19.38
C SER A 74 -12.39 -7.10 20.57
N GLN A 75 -13.60 -7.66 20.61
CA GLN A 75 -13.96 -8.71 21.58
C GLN A 75 -13.32 -10.07 21.22
N PHE A 76 -12.91 -10.24 19.95
CA PHE A 76 -12.19 -11.40 19.47
C PHE A 76 -10.69 -11.13 19.40
N GLN A 77 -9.89 -12.17 19.63
CA GLN A 77 -8.44 -12.09 19.48
C GLN A 77 -8.10 -11.76 18.02
N ARG A 78 -7.56 -10.57 17.78
CA ARG A 78 -7.09 -10.20 16.45
C ARG A 78 -5.81 -10.97 16.16
N HIS A 79 -5.79 -11.70 15.06
CA HIS A 79 -4.53 -12.15 14.49
C HIS A 79 -3.84 -10.91 13.92
N ASN A 80 -2.58 -10.68 14.34
CA ASN A 80 -1.78 -9.58 13.80
C ASN A 80 -1.80 -9.62 12.27
N VAL A 81 -1.86 -8.42 11.67
CA VAL A 81 -1.81 -8.22 10.22
C VAL A 81 -0.79 -9.18 9.62
N SER A 82 -1.30 -10.03 8.73
CA SER A 82 -0.59 -11.17 8.15
C SER A 82 0.84 -10.79 7.81
N GLN A 83 1.80 -11.65 8.20
CA GLN A 83 3.22 -11.65 7.81
C GLN A 83 3.47 -11.15 6.37
N SER A 84 2.49 -11.33 5.48
CA SER A 84 2.44 -10.77 4.12
C SER A 84 2.72 -9.27 3.98
N SER A 85 2.12 -8.36 4.77
CA SER A 85 2.29 -6.90 4.54
C SER A 85 3.71 -6.44 4.90
N LEU A 86 4.25 -6.92 6.02
CA LEU A 86 5.63 -6.65 6.40
C LEU A 86 6.61 -7.26 5.39
N ALA A 87 6.36 -8.49 4.93
CA ALA A 87 7.19 -9.15 3.93
C ALA A 87 7.21 -8.36 2.60
N LEU A 88 6.07 -7.81 2.17
CA LEU A 88 5.99 -6.94 0.99
C LEU A 88 6.82 -5.66 1.17
N ILE A 89 6.71 -4.99 2.31
CA ILE A 89 7.50 -3.78 2.61
C ILE A 89 9.00 -4.09 2.60
N GLN A 90 9.44 -5.19 3.21
CA GLN A 90 10.86 -5.57 3.21
C GLN A 90 11.36 -5.91 1.80
N THR A 91 10.53 -6.59 1.00
CA THR A 91 10.84 -6.88 -0.40
C THR A 91 10.98 -5.59 -1.22
N LEU A 92 10.08 -4.63 -1.01
CA LEU A 92 10.12 -3.31 -1.64
C LEU A 92 11.37 -2.52 -1.25
N ARG A 93 11.81 -2.56 0.01
CA ARG A 93 13.07 -1.95 0.46
C ARG A 93 14.27 -2.49 -0.30
N GLY A 94 14.37 -3.82 -0.43
CA GLY A 94 15.44 -4.45 -1.19
C GLY A 94 15.39 -4.10 -2.68
N ALA A 95 14.19 -4.07 -3.27
CA ALA A 95 14.00 -3.66 -4.65
C ALA A 95 14.38 -2.19 -4.88
N TYR A 96 13.98 -1.30 -3.98
CA TYR A 96 14.32 0.13 -4.04
C TYR A 96 15.83 0.37 -3.91
N ALA A 97 16.51 -0.34 -3.01
CA ALA A 97 17.96 -0.23 -2.86
C ALA A 97 18.70 -0.60 -4.16
N ARG A 98 18.27 -1.66 -4.85
CA ARG A 98 18.82 -2.04 -6.17
C ARG A 98 18.52 -1.00 -7.23
N TRP A 99 17.25 -0.60 -7.36
CA TRP A 99 16.82 0.42 -8.31
C TRP A 99 17.61 1.72 -8.18
N LYS A 100 17.84 2.17 -6.93
CA LYS A 100 18.65 3.37 -6.64
C LYS A 100 20.12 3.19 -7.04
N SER A 101 20.70 2.02 -6.77
CA SER A 101 22.08 1.72 -7.16
C SER A 101 22.26 1.69 -8.68
N ASP A 102 21.31 1.10 -9.40
CA ASP A 102 21.37 1.02 -10.87
C ASP A 102 21.26 2.42 -11.49
N ALA A 103 20.40 3.28 -10.93
CA ALA A 103 20.28 4.68 -11.35
C ALA A 103 21.59 5.47 -11.14
N SER A 104 22.25 5.30 -9.98
CA SER A 104 23.54 5.94 -9.69
C SER A 104 24.70 5.47 -10.57
N ASN A 105 24.60 4.28 -11.17
CA ASN A 105 25.62 3.74 -12.08
C ASN A 105 25.43 4.20 -13.54
N THR A 106 24.36 4.95 -13.83
CA THR A 106 24.02 5.43 -15.18
C THR A 106 24.34 6.93 -15.37
N GLU A 107 24.83 7.61 -14.32
CA GLU A 107 25.41 8.97 -14.35
C GLU A 107 26.93 8.94 -14.46
#